data_AF-A0A7W8YNW6-F1
#
_entry.id   AF-A0A7W8YNW6-F1
#
_cell.length_a   1.000
_cell.length_b   1.000
_cell.length_c   1.000
_cell.angle_alpha   90.00
_cell.angle_beta   90.00
_cell.angle_gamma   90.00
#
_symmetry.space_group_name_H-M   'P 1'
#
loop_
_entity.id
_entity.type
_entity.pdbx_description
1 polymer ?
#
loop_
_entity_poly.entity_id
_entity_poly.type
_entity_poly.pdbx_seq_one_letter_code
_entity_poly.pdbx_strand_id
1 'polypeptide(L)'
;MAVTKYDQEDILPIVIHVLSFSTMKFAEYGYRSIVENEVTPLKGLDESDVTPVMYFELLESSDDAISIAIRDCIAHIDAAVDTFCLLHGIDLDELYSDERIHELACTLYYELCDYAEGVIDNDVEEAITELPFATANAFFFLCKLIMEQEVDHDFLMEDGLYGKGAHELEFMDTSNPNVAILHDLVLEIKKMNLEISEIYSNRAN
;
A
#
# COMPACT_ATOMS: atom_id res chain seq x y z
N MET A 1 7.04 24.46 -4.68
CA MET A 1 7.77 23.41 -5.40
C MET A 1 6.81 22.88 -6.48
N ALA A 2 7.10 21.78 -7.19
CA ALA A 2 6.33 21.40 -8.38
C ALA A 2 4.97 20.77 -8.01
N VAL A 3 3.91 21.09 -8.74
CA VAL A 3 2.62 20.41 -8.68
C VAL A 3 2.51 19.55 -9.94
N THR A 4 2.21 18.27 -9.81
CA THR A 4 1.96 17.39 -10.96
C THR A 4 0.46 17.28 -11.19
N LYS A 5 -0.01 17.64 -12.39
CA LYS A 5 -1.41 17.47 -12.78
C LYS A 5 -1.55 16.22 -13.64
N TYR A 6 -2.66 15.52 -13.46
CA TYR A 6 -2.98 14.30 -14.21
C TYR A 6 -4.22 14.51 -15.06
N ASP A 7 -4.28 13.86 -16.22
CA ASP A 7 -5.48 13.84 -17.03
C ASP A 7 -6.56 13.02 -16.30
N GLN A 8 -7.80 13.52 -16.31
CA GLN A 8 -8.89 12.92 -15.54
C GLN A 8 -9.14 11.44 -15.90
N GLU A 9 -8.91 11.07 -17.16
CA GLU A 9 -9.05 9.70 -17.65
C GLU A 9 -7.98 8.75 -17.11
N ASP A 10 -6.83 9.26 -16.68
CA ASP A 10 -5.71 8.47 -16.19
C ASP A 10 -5.76 8.22 -14.68
N ILE A 11 -6.49 9.04 -13.92
CA ILE A 11 -6.46 9.02 -12.46
C ILE A 11 -6.86 7.65 -11.89
N LEU A 12 -7.98 7.08 -12.33
CA LEU A 12 -8.44 5.78 -11.83
C LEU A 12 -7.53 4.63 -12.25
N PRO A 13 -7.09 4.52 -13.53
CA PRO A 13 -6.03 3.61 -13.93
C PRO A 13 -4.78 3.67 -13.04
N ILE A 14 -4.29 4.88 -12.73
CA ILE A 14 -3.13 5.11 -11.87
C ILE A 14 -3.41 4.64 -10.43
N VAL A 15 -4.58 5.01 -9.87
CA VAL A 15 -4.98 4.59 -8.51
C VAL A 15 -4.97 3.08 -8.40
N ILE A 16 -5.59 2.35 -9.34
CA ILE A 16 -5.65 0.89 -9.32
C ILE A 16 -4.24 0.26 -9.40
N HIS A 17 -3.35 0.80 -10.23
CA HIS A 17 -1.96 0.35 -10.29
C HIS A 17 -1.23 0.56 -8.96
N VAL A 18 -1.36 1.73 -8.35
CA VAL A 18 -0.72 2.05 -7.06
C VAL A 18 -1.21 1.11 -5.96
N LEU A 19 -2.52 0.84 -5.89
CA LEU A 19 -3.09 -0.15 -4.99
C LEU A 19 -2.45 -1.53 -5.19
N SER A 20 -2.29 -1.94 -6.44
CA SER A 20 -1.72 -3.24 -6.80
C SER A 20 -0.22 -3.35 -6.51
N PHE A 21 0.52 -2.25 -6.60
CA PHE A 21 1.92 -2.21 -6.13
C PHE A 21 2.02 -2.37 -4.61
N SER A 22 1.07 -1.80 -3.85
CA SER A 22 1.02 -1.97 -2.41
C SER A 22 0.81 -3.42 -1.99
N THR A 23 -0.04 -4.20 -2.69
CA THR A 23 -0.20 -5.64 -2.38
C THR A 23 1.10 -6.39 -2.54
N MET A 24 1.90 -6.04 -3.56
CA MET A 24 3.21 -6.64 -3.76
C MET A 24 4.18 -6.32 -2.62
N LYS A 25 4.19 -5.08 -2.12
CA LYS A 25 5.03 -4.74 -0.97
C LYS A 25 4.60 -5.44 0.31
N PHE A 26 3.31 -5.55 0.58
CA PHE A 26 2.82 -6.38 1.69
C PHE A 26 3.29 -7.82 1.56
N ALA A 27 3.20 -8.40 0.36
CA ALA A 27 3.64 -9.76 0.14
C ALA A 27 5.16 -9.94 0.35
N GLU A 28 5.97 -9.02 -0.17
CA GLU A 28 7.43 -9.00 0.00
C GLU A 28 7.83 -8.96 1.48
N TYR A 29 7.27 -8.03 2.26
CA TYR A 29 7.61 -7.90 3.68
C TYR A 29 7.06 -9.04 4.53
N GLY A 30 5.87 -9.56 4.20
CA GLY A 30 5.34 -10.75 4.86
C GLY A 30 6.22 -11.98 4.63
N TYR A 31 6.71 -12.17 3.41
CA TYR A 31 7.71 -13.21 3.11
C TYR A 31 8.97 -13.04 3.97
N ARG A 32 9.52 -11.82 4.05
CA ARG A 32 10.70 -11.54 4.89
C ARG A 32 10.45 -11.89 6.36
N SER A 33 9.27 -11.56 6.89
CA SER A 33 8.87 -11.93 8.26
C SER A 33 8.93 -13.44 8.51
N ILE A 34 8.37 -14.22 7.58
CA ILE A 34 8.29 -15.69 7.69
C ILE A 34 9.68 -16.31 7.60
N VAL A 35 10.52 -15.84 6.67
CA VAL A 35 11.91 -16.30 6.54
C VAL A 35 12.71 -15.99 7.82
N GLU A 36 12.47 -14.83 8.43
CA GLU A 36 13.15 -14.46 9.67
C GLU A 36 12.71 -15.32 10.87
N ASN A 37 11.42 -15.56 11.02
CA ASN A 37 10.83 -16.12 12.25
C ASN A 37 10.56 -17.62 12.20
N GLU A 38 10.19 -18.17 11.03
CA GLU A 38 9.70 -19.54 10.92
C GLU A 38 10.66 -20.47 10.16
N VAL A 39 11.34 -19.96 9.13
CA VAL A 39 12.07 -20.81 8.17
C VAL A 39 13.56 -20.50 8.14
N THR A 40 14.28 -20.93 9.18
CA THR A 40 15.75 -20.82 9.27
C THR A 40 16.51 -21.33 8.03
N PRO A 41 16.06 -22.39 7.32
CA PRO A 41 16.72 -22.85 6.08
C PRO A 41 16.66 -21.87 4.89
N LEU A 42 15.66 -20.97 4.84
CA LEU A 42 15.52 -19.99 3.75
C LEU A 42 16.40 -18.74 3.97
N LYS A 43 16.94 -18.53 5.19
CA LYS A 43 17.84 -17.40 5.53
C LYS A 43 19.16 -17.34 4.72
N GLY A 44 19.41 -18.32 3.85
CA GLY A 44 20.60 -18.39 3.00
C GLY A 44 20.30 -18.61 1.52
N LEU A 45 19.03 -18.50 1.10
CA LEU A 45 18.71 -18.34 -0.33
C LEU A 45 19.19 -16.97 -0.77
N ASP A 46 19.80 -16.92 -1.95
CA ASP A 46 20.12 -15.65 -2.59
C ASP A 46 18.79 -14.96 -2.93
N GLU A 47 18.65 -13.67 -2.63
CA GLU A 47 17.44 -12.90 -2.95
C GLU A 47 17.11 -12.97 -4.45
N SER A 48 18.13 -13.19 -5.30
CA SER A 48 17.95 -13.37 -6.75
C SER A 48 17.22 -14.66 -7.17
N ASP A 49 17.09 -15.64 -6.28
CA ASP A 49 16.32 -16.87 -6.51
C ASP A 49 14.84 -16.74 -6.10
N VAL A 50 14.46 -15.64 -5.43
CA VAL A 50 13.10 -15.44 -4.95
C VAL A 50 12.26 -14.72 -6.00
N THR A 51 11.12 -15.31 -6.35
CA THR A 51 10.19 -14.72 -7.33
C THR A 51 8.96 -14.12 -6.63
N PRO A 52 8.28 -13.12 -7.23
CA PRO A 52 7.06 -12.54 -6.66
C PRO A 52 5.99 -13.56 -6.25
N VAL A 53 5.84 -14.63 -7.04
CA VAL A 53 4.87 -15.71 -6.76
C VAL A 53 5.18 -16.40 -5.42
N MET A 54 6.46 -16.59 -5.11
CA MET A 54 6.87 -17.24 -3.86
C MET A 54 6.51 -16.42 -2.62
N TYR A 55 6.40 -15.09 -2.75
CA TYR A 55 5.97 -14.23 -1.64
C TYR A 55 4.55 -14.60 -1.20
N PHE A 56 3.63 -14.67 -2.16
CA PHE A 56 2.24 -15.02 -1.91
C PHE A 56 2.08 -16.47 -1.44
N GLU A 57 2.74 -17.43 -2.10
CA GLU A 57 2.65 -18.85 -1.73
C GLU A 57 3.11 -19.10 -0.28
N LEU A 58 4.23 -18.49 0.12
CA LEU A 58 4.75 -18.65 1.48
C LEU A 58 3.82 -17.97 2.49
N LEU A 59 3.33 -16.77 2.18
CA LEU A 59 2.37 -16.08 3.02
C LEU A 59 1.10 -16.89 3.22
N GLU A 60 0.50 -17.44 2.17
CA GLU A 60 -0.70 -18.28 2.27
C GLU A 60 -0.48 -19.53 3.12
N SER A 61 0.74 -20.06 3.13
CA SER A 61 1.10 -21.27 3.87
C SER A 61 1.41 -21.06 5.36
N SER A 62 1.63 -19.81 5.79
CA SER A 62 2.00 -19.48 7.17
C SER A 62 0.77 -19.22 8.05
N ASP A 63 0.73 -19.87 9.22
CA ASP A 63 -0.30 -19.67 10.24
C ASP A 63 0.09 -18.57 11.25
N ASP A 64 1.21 -17.87 11.02
CA ASP A 64 1.67 -16.78 11.89
C ASP A 64 0.67 -15.62 11.91
N ALA A 65 0.47 -15.01 13.08
CA ALA A 65 -0.48 -13.92 13.25
C ALA A 65 -0.14 -12.68 12.41
N ILE A 66 1.15 -12.39 12.18
CA ILE A 66 1.60 -11.32 11.28
C ILE A 66 1.29 -11.68 9.84
N SER A 67 1.56 -12.92 9.41
CA SER A 67 1.21 -13.40 8.07
C SER A 67 -0.29 -13.29 7.81
N ILE A 68 -1.12 -13.64 8.78
CA ILE A 68 -2.58 -13.48 8.71
C ILE A 68 -2.93 -12.00 8.52
N ALA A 69 -2.42 -11.11 9.37
CA ALA A 69 -2.73 -9.68 9.29
C ALA A 69 -2.27 -9.05 7.95
N ILE A 70 -1.12 -9.47 7.43
CA ILE A 70 -0.62 -9.02 6.11
C ILE A 70 -1.52 -9.51 4.98
N ARG A 71 -2.01 -10.76 5.03
CA ARG A 71 -2.97 -11.26 4.04
C ARG A 71 -4.30 -10.51 4.10
N ASP A 72 -4.74 -10.15 5.30
CA ASP A 72 -5.95 -9.34 5.48
C ASP A 72 -5.75 -7.94 4.86
N CYS A 73 -4.59 -7.31 5.03
CA CYS A 73 -4.23 -6.06 4.32
C CYS A 73 -4.35 -6.21 2.80
N ILE A 74 -3.76 -7.26 2.23
CA ILE A 74 -3.82 -7.55 0.79
C ILE A 74 -5.27 -7.74 0.34
N ALA A 75 -6.06 -8.54 1.06
CA ALA A 75 -7.46 -8.80 0.73
C ALA A 75 -8.32 -7.53 0.72
N HIS A 76 -8.08 -6.60 1.65
CA HIS A 76 -8.77 -5.31 1.66
C HIS A 76 -8.42 -4.45 0.45
N ILE A 77 -7.14 -4.45 0.03
CA ILE A 77 -6.68 -3.71 -1.14
C ILE A 77 -7.26 -4.32 -2.42
N ASP A 78 -7.21 -5.65 -2.56
CA ASP A 78 -7.77 -6.37 -3.71
C ASP A 78 -9.28 -6.12 -3.83
N ALA A 79 -10.01 -6.12 -2.72
CA ALA A 79 -11.45 -5.80 -2.73
C ALA A 79 -11.73 -4.37 -3.22
N ALA A 80 -10.85 -3.40 -2.91
CA ALA A 80 -10.98 -2.04 -3.43
C ALA A 80 -10.67 -1.98 -4.93
N VAL A 81 -9.61 -2.66 -5.39
CA VAL A 81 -9.26 -2.81 -6.82
C VAL A 81 -10.43 -3.41 -7.60
N ASP A 82 -10.98 -4.53 -7.14
CA ASP A 82 -12.14 -5.19 -7.74
C ASP A 82 -13.34 -4.26 -7.81
N THR A 83 -13.59 -3.50 -6.74
CA THR A 83 -14.68 -2.53 -6.70
C THR A 83 -14.50 -1.44 -7.74
N PHE A 84 -13.29 -0.89 -7.91
CA PHE A 84 -13.00 0.07 -8.96
C PHE A 84 -13.20 -0.52 -10.36
N CYS A 85 -12.70 -1.73 -10.60
CA CYS A 85 -12.83 -2.40 -11.89
C CYS A 85 -14.30 -2.63 -12.26
N LEU A 86 -15.11 -3.08 -11.30
CA LEU A 86 -16.54 -3.29 -11.49
C LEU A 86 -17.32 -1.99 -11.75
N LEU A 87 -17.01 -0.92 -11.02
CA LEU A 87 -17.71 0.36 -11.16
C LEU A 87 -17.41 1.06 -12.48
N HIS A 88 -16.17 0.95 -12.96
CA HIS A 88 -15.70 1.70 -14.13
C HIS A 88 -15.52 0.84 -15.38
N GLY A 89 -15.76 -0.46 -15.30
CA GLY A 89 -15.62 -1.38 -16.43
C GLY A 89 -14.17 -1.50 -16.91
N ILE A 90 -13.23 -1.48 -15.97
CA ILE A 90 -11.79 -1.59 -16.26
C ILE A 90 -11.39 -3.06 -16.32
N ASP A 91 -10.71 -3.45 -17.38
CA ASP A 91 -10.06 -4.75 -17.52
C ASP A 91 -8.61 -4.64 -17.00
N LEU A 92 -8.27 -5.45 -16.00
CA LEU A 92 -6.95 -5.42 -15.37
C LEU A 92 -5.84 -5.85 -16.34
N ASP A 93 -6.08 -6.83 -17.20
CA ASP A 93 -5.06 -7.32 -18.14
C ASP A 93 -4.74 -6.24 -19.18
N GLU A 94 -5.75 -5.52 -19.66
CA GLU A 94 -5.57 -4.36 -20.55
C GLU A 94 -4.85 -3.23 -19.83
N LEU A 95 -5.29 -2.91 -18.59
CA LEU A 95 -4.70 -1.86 -17.77
C LEU A 95 -3.21 -2.12 -17.50
N TYR A 96 -2.83 -3.33 -17.07
CA TYR A 96 -1.44 -3.69 -16.81
C TYR A 96 -0.57 -3.77 -18.07
N SER A 97 -1.19 -3.84 -19.25
CA SER A 97 -0.49 -3.80 -20.53
C SER A 97 -0.26 -2.37 -21.05
N ASP A 98 -0.85 -1.35 -20.43
CA ASP A 98 -0.62 0.06 -20.77
C ASP A 98 0.69 0.55 -20.12
N GLU A 99 1.78 0.53 -20.89
CA GLU A 99 3.11 0.97 -20.45
C GLU A 99 3.12 2.41 -19.94
N ARG A 100 2.29 3.30 -20.51
CA ARG A 100 2.27 4.71 -20.13
C ARG A 100 1.62 4.89 -18.76
N ILE A 101 0.47 4.25 -18.54
CA ILE A 101 -0.17 4.26 -17.21
C ILE A 101 0.73 3.61 -16.18
N HIS A 102 1.38 2.50 -16.56
CA HIS A 102 2.32 1.81 -15.71
C HIS A 102 3.47 2.72 -15.25
N GLU A 103 4.13 3.43 -16.17
CA GLU A 103 5.22 4.37 -15.84
C GLU A 103 4.76 5.52 -14.93
N LEU A 104 3.57 6.08 -15.19
CA LEU A 104 2.99 7.16 -14.36
C LEU A 104 2.70 6.67 -12.95
N ALA A 105 2.04 5.51 -12.83
CA ALA A 105 1.72 4.92 -11.55
C ALA A 105 2.96 4.49 -10.78
N CYS A 106 3.98 3.98 -11.47
CA CYS A 106 5.25 3.60 -10.89
C CYS A 106 5.98 4.83 -10.32
N THR A 107 6.03 5.92 -11.09
CA THR A 107 6.60 7.20 -10.63
C THR A 107 5.87 7.71 -9.40
N LEU A 108 4.54 7.78 -9.44
CA LEU A 108 3.74 8.23 -8.29
C LEU A 108 3.93 7.31 -7.08
N TYR A 109 3.98 6.00 -7.30
CA TYR A 109 4.20 5.03 -6.23
C TYR A 109 5.53 5.29 -5.52
N TYR A 110 6.62 5.46 -6.28
CA TYR A 110 7.92 5.81 -5.70
C TYR A 110 7.90 7.16 -5.00
N GLU A 111 7.21 8.17 -5.52
CA GLU A 111 7.10 9.46 -4.84
C GLU A 111 6.35 9.35 -3.48
N LEU A 112 5.29 8.53 -3.43
CA LEU A 112 4.54 8.27 -2.21
C LEU A 112 5.28 7.35 -1.23
N CYS A 113 6.08 6.41 -1.75
CA CYS A 113 6.79 5.41 -0.96
C CYS A 113 8.22 5.78 -0.60
N ASP A 114 8.95 6.62 -1.34
CA ASP A 114 10.28 7.15 -0.92
C ASP A 114 10.16 7.92 0.39
N TYR A 115 9.00 8.56 0.61
CA TYR A 115 8.65 9.14 1.91
C TYR A 115 8.60 8.08 3.03
N ALA A 116 8.17 6.85 2.72
CA ALA A 116 8.09 5.74 3.66
C ALA A 116 9.38 4.91 3.75
N GLU A 117 10.12 4.72 2.66
CA GLU A 117 11.40 4.00 2.62
C GLU A 117 12.50 4.79 3.34
N GLY A 118 12.39 6.12 3.44
CA GLY A 118 13.22 6.92 4.35
C GLY A 118 12.94 6.71 5.84
N VAL A 119 11.86 6.00 6.19
CA VAL A 119 11.43 5.71 7.57
C VAL A 119 11.68 4.25 7.97
N ILE A 120 11.70 3.32 7.01
CA ILE A 120 11.91 1.90 7.27
C ILE A 120 13.42 1.62 7.42
N ASP A 121 13.88 1.52 8.67
CA ASP A 121 15.25 1.11 8.98
C ASP A 121 15.47 -0.38 8.63
N ASN A 122 16.72 -0.85 8.68
CA ASN A 122 17.14 -2.18 8.21
C ASN A 122 16.56 -3.40 8.97
N ASP A 123 15.56 -3.19 9.85
CA ASP A 123 14.91 -4.22 10.65
C ASP A 123 13.54 -4.60 10.04
N VAL A 124 13.34 -5.89 9.78
CA VAL A 124 12.11 -6.43 9.20
C VAL A 124 10.92 -6.20 10.14
N GLU A 125 11.12 -6.20 11.45
CA GLU A 125 10.08 -5.90 12.43
C GLU A 125 9.58 -4.46 12.26
N GLU A 126 10.49 -3.48 12.28
CA GLU A 126 10.16 -2.06 12.10
C GLU A 126 9.48 -1.84 10.74
N ALA A 127 10.01 -2.45 9.69
CA ALA A 127 9.44 -2.39 8.35
C ALA A 127 7.99 -2.87 8.28
N ILE A 128 7.69 -4.01 8.91
CA ILE A 128 6.33 -4.57 8.90
C ILE A 128 5.38 -3.74 9.77
N THR A 129 5.87 -3.17 10.87
CA THR A 129 5.04 -2.29 11.71
C THR A 129 4.75 -0.95 11.04
N GLU A 130 5.67 -0.40 10.23
CA GLU A 130 5.48 0.89 9.57
C GLU A 130 4.79 0.78 8.20
N LEU A 131 4.93 -0.35 7.49
CA LEU A 131 4.38 -0.56 6.15
C LEU A 131 2.87 -0.26 6.02
N PRO A 132 1.99 -0.71 6.93
CA PRO A 132 0.57 -0.39 6.84
C PRO A 132 0.31 1.11 6.98
N PHE A 133 1.02 1.80 7.88
CA PHE A 133 0.87 3.24 8.03
C PHE A 133 1.32 3.98 6.77
N ALA A 134 2.50 3.64 6.25
CA ALA A 134 3.03 4.17 5.00
C ALA A 134 2.04 3.99 3.84
N THR A 135 1.44 2.81 3.75
CA THR A 135 0.45 2.48 2.72
C THR A 135 -0.84 3.30 2.90
N ALA A 136 -1.35 3.42 4.14
CA ALA A 136 -2.50 4.26 4.43
C ALA A 136 -2.24 5.74 4.06
N ASN A 137 -1.01 6.22 4.27
CA ASN A 137 -0.61 7.56 3.89
C ASN A 137 -0.60 7.75 2.36
N ALA A 138 -0.06 6.78 1.62
CA ALA A 138 -0.12 6.78 0.16
C ALA A 138 -1.58 6.80 -0.34
N PHE A 139 -2.46 5.98 0.24
CA PHE A 139 -3.87 5.91 -0.15
C PHE A 139 -4.63 7.19 0.20
N PHE A 140 -4.30 7.86 1.30
CA PHE A 140 -4.82 9.19 1.61
C PHE A 140 -4.48 10.19 0.49
N PHE A 141 -3.26 10.15 -0.05
CA PHE A 141 -2.91 11.01 -1.18
C PHE A 141 -3.59 10.62 -2.48
N LEU A 142 -3.92 9.34 -2.69
CA LEU A 142 -4.78 8.92 -3.80
C LEU A 142 -6.20 9.51 -3.68
N CYS A 143 -6.76 9.63 -2.46
CA CYS A 143 -8.02 10.35 -2.27
C CYS A 143 -7.90 11.80 -2.74
N LYS A 144 -6.82 12.50 -2.35
CA LYS A 144 -6.59 13.89 -2.77
C LYS A 144 -6.40 14.00 -4.28
N LEU A 145 -5.66 13.09 -4.90
CA LEU A 145 -5.51 13.03 -6.36
C LEU A 145 -6.87 12.93 -7.05
N ILE A 146 -7.80 12.11 -6.56
CA ILE A 146 -9.15 12.00 -7.14
C ILE A 146 -9.94 13.31 -6.99
N MET A 147 -9.80 14.01 -5.86
CA MET A 147 -10.53 15.23 -5.56
C MET A 147 -9.98 16.45 -6.32
N GLU A 148 -8.65 16.56 -6.41
CA GLU A 148 -7.93 17.75 -6.83
C GLU A 148 -7.35 17.62 -8.25
N GLN A 149 -7.25 16.40 -8.79
CA GLN A 149 -6.64 16.06 -10.08
C GLN A 149 -5.16 16.47 -10.18
N GLU A 150 -4.52 16.65 -9.02
CA GLU A 150 -3.12 17.03 -8.91
C GLU A 150 -2.51 16.46 -7.64
N VAL A 151 -1.18 16.38 -7.64
CA VAL A 151 -0.37 16.02 -6.49
C VAL A 151 0.51 17.22 -6.16
N ASP A 152 0.31 17.75 -4.95
CA ASP A 152 1.17 18.77 -4.37
C ASP A 152 2.31 18.09 -3.60
N HIS A 153 3.49 18.09 -4.20
CA HIS A 153 4.71 17.48 -3.64
C HIS A 153 5.20 18.16 -2.36
N ASP A 154 4.90 19.45 -2.15
CA ASP A 154 5.21 20.11 -0.88
C ASP A 154 4.34 19.54 0.25
N PHE A 155 3.05 19.33 -0.04
CA PHE A 155 2.10 18.77 0.91
C PHE A 155 2.38 17.29 1.21
N LEU A 156 2.84 16.51 0.22
CA LEU A 156 3.30 15.13 0.43
C LEU A 156 4.38 15.05 1.52
N MET A 157 5.34 15.98 1.49
CA MET A 157 6.52 15.96 2.34
C MET A 157 6.28 16.49 3.75
N GLU A 158 5.36 17.46 3.91
CA GLU A 158 5.21 18.21 5.18
C GLU A 158 3.98 17.81 6.00
N ASP A 159 2.88 17.36 5.37
CA ASP A 159 1.55 17.41 5.99
C ASP A 159 0.74 16.11 5.90
N GLY A 160 1.33 14.96 5.53
CA GLY A 160 0.66 13.64 5.44
C GLY A 160 -0.04 13.15 6.72
N LEU A 161 -0.31 11.85 6.84
CA LEU A 161 -1.05 11.30 8.01
C LEU A 161 -0.33 11.51 9.36
N TYR A 162 0.99 11.71 9.37
CA TYR A 162 1.75 12.10 10.58
C TYR A 162 1.54 13.57 10.97
N GLY A 163 1.00 14.40 10.07
CA GLY A 163 0.78 15.84 10.22
C GLY A 163 -0.69 16.23 10.17
N LYS A 164 -1.04 17.20 9.31
CA LYS A 164 -2.43 17.69 9.19
C LYS A 164 -3.35 16.72 8.47
N GLY A 165 -2.81 15.78 7.69
CA GLY A 165 -3.56 14.80 6.91
C GLY A 165 -4.50 13.92 7.74
N ALA A 166 -4.16 13.64 9.01
CA ALA A 166 -5.07 12.90 9.90
C ALA A 166 -6.39 13.64 10.15
N HIS A 167 -6.35 14.97 10.28
CA HIS A 167 -7.54 15.79 10.41
C HIS A 167 -8.28 15.90 9.08
N GLU A 168 -7.57 16.09 7.97
CA GLU A 168 -8.20 16.12 6.64
C GLU A 168 -8.92 14.80 6.31
N LEU A 169 -8.34 13.65 6.69
CA LEU A 169 -8.97 12.35 6.53
C LEU A 169 -10.30 12.25 7.31
N GLU A 170 -10.37 12.78 8.53
CA GLU A 170 -11.59 12.77 9.35
C GLU A 170 -12.75 13.55 8.71
N PHE A 171 -12.43 14.66 8.03
CA PHE A 171 -13.41 15.56 7.43
C PHE A 171 -13.45 15.48 5.89
N MET A 172 -12.87 14.43 5.31
CA MET A 172 -12.81 14.22 3.87
C MET A 172 -14.21 14.07 3.27
N ASP A 173 -14.45 14.72 2.13
CA ASP A 173 -15.72 14.60 1.41
C ASP A 173 -15.80 13.25 0.68
N THR A 174 -16.52 12.31 1.28
CA THR A 174 -16.77 10.98 0.73
C THR A 174 -18.04 10.90 -0.12
N SER A 175 -18.61 12.03 -0.55
CA SER A 175 -19.75 12.03 -1.49
C SER A 175 -19.38 11.50 -2.88
N ASN A 176 -18.11 11.57 -3.26
CA ASN A 176 -17.57 10.88 -4.43
C ASN A 176 -17.32 9.40 -4.10
N PRO A 177 -17.98 8.44 -4.79
CA PRO A 177 -17.82 7.01 -4.51
C PRO A 177 -16.36 6.52 -4.58
N ASN A 178 -15.56 7.09 -5.47
CA ASN A 178 -14.16 6.70 -5.62
C ASN A 178 -13.32 7.12 -4.40
N VAL A 179 -13.63 8.29 -3.84
CA VAL A 179 -12.99 8.79 -2.61
C VAL A 179 -13.47 7.97 -1.41
N ALA A 180 -14.76 7.62 -1.35
CA ALA A 180 -15.30 6.80 -0.27
C ALA A 180 -14.62 5.43 -0.18
N ILE A 181 -14.40 4.76 -1.31
CA ILE A 181 -13.72 3.45 -1.35
C ILE A 181 -12.31 3.54 -0.76
N LEU A 182 -11.52 4.53 -1.19
CA LEU A 182 -10.17 4.71 -0.66
C LEU A 182 -10.17 5.18 0.79
N HIS A 183 -11.10 6.04 1.18
CA HIS A 183 -11.24 6.50 2.56
C HIS A 183 -11.49 5.34 3.52
N ASP A 184 -12.44 4.46 3.19
CA ASP A 184 -12.72 3.26 3.97
C ASP A 184 -11.48 2.35 4.03
N LEU A 185 -10.78 2.16 2.90
CA LEU A 185 -9.54 1.37 2.85
C LEU A 185 -8.43 1.97 3.73
N VAL A 186 -8.25 3.28 3.74
CA VAL A 186 -7.28 3.97 4.61
C VAL A 186 -7.59 3.67 6.08
N LEU A 187 -8.86 3.71 6.48
CA LEU A 187 -9.27 3.44 7.85
C LEU A 187 -9.00 1.98 8.25
N GLU A 188 -9.32 1.02 7.38
CA GLU A 188 -9.04 -0.40 7.65
C GLU A 188 -7.54 -0.69 7.74
N ILE A 189 -6.73 -0.15 6.81
CA ILE A 189 -5.27 -0.34 6.83
C ILE A 189 -4.65 0.26 8.10
N LYS A 190 -5.13 1.44 8.54
CA LYS A 190 -4.70 2.03 9.83
C LYS A 190 -5.09 1.18 11.03
N LYS A 191 -6.25 0.52 10.99
CA LYS A 191 -6.66 -0.39 12.06
C LYS A 191 -5.73 -1.61 12.10
N MET A 192 -5.42 -2.19 10.93
CA MET A 192 -4.49 -3.32 10.83
C MET A 192 -3.05 -2.93 11.23
N ASN A 193 -2.63 -1.68 11.02
CA ASN A 193 -1.37 -1.17 11.55
C ASN A 193 -1.24 -1.34 13.08
N LEU A 194 -2.30 -0.99 13.81
CA LEU A 194 -2.35 -1.14 15.26
C LEU A 194 -2.35 -2.61 15.68
N GLU A 195 -3.12 -3.45 14.97
CA GLU A 195 -3.18 -4.90 15.23
C GLU A 195 -1.80 -5.56 15.04
N ILE A 196 -1.08 -5.24 13.96
CA ILE A 196 0.28 -5.73 13.69
C ILE A 196 1.26 -5.28 14.80
N SER A 197 1.19 -4.00 15.19
CA SER A 197 2.05 -3.45 16.25
C SER A 197 1.80 -4.12 17.61
N GLU A 198 0.54 -4.45 17.93
CA GLU A 198 0.17 -5.19 19.13
C GLU A 198 0.69 -6.64 19.10
N ILE A 199 0.63 -7.31 17.95
CA ILE A 199 1.17 -8.67 17.80
C ILE A 199 2.68 -8.68 18.09
N TYR A 200 3.46 -7.75 17.53
CA TYR A 200 4.90 -7.66 17.77
C TYR A 200 5.24 -7.31 19.22
N SER A 201 4.55 -6.32 19.79
CA SER A 201 4.74 -5.94 21.21
C SER A 201 4.52 -7.11 22.18
N ASN A 202 3.62 -8.04 21.84
CA ASN A 202 3.37 -9.24 22.65
C ASN A 202 4.42 -10.34 22.45
N ARG A 203 5.17 -10.35 21.35
CA ARG A 203 6.27 -11.32 21.10
C ARG A 203 7.55 -10.95 21.86
N ALA A 204 7.76 -9.67 22.13
CA ALA A 204 8.94 -9.17 22.84
C ALA A 204 8.89 -9.34 24.38
N ASN A 205 7.75 -9.79 24.93
CA ASN A 205 7.52 -10.01 26.37
C ASN A 205 7.46 -11.50 26.73
#